data_AF-A0A8D8UWP6-F1
#
_entry.id   AF-A0A8D8UWP6-F1
#
_cell.length_a   1.000
_cell.length_b   1.000
_cell.length_c   1.000
_cell.angle_alpha   90.00
_cell.angle_beta   90.00
_cell.angle_gamma   90.00
#
_symmetry.space_group_name_H-M   'P 1'
#
loop_
_entity.id
_entity.type
_entity.pdbx_description
1 polymer ?
#
loop_
_entity_poly.entity_id
_entity_poly.type
_entity_poly.pdbx_seq_one_letter_code
_entity_poly.pdbx_strand_id
1 'polypeptide(L)'
;MTRQACCYMIEQLCLADSHIISTDWIVLINESVQHEALSVRGQACEALPVLCSRQYAGDTTGSSFESLIQLYLSQLKSPNPVPREGHSKALGVLPPFMLLPHLPLIIEGLIECTHITPGTATWSFARKNAIEALHNIVDKLSGERIVLQFVPKLFECYLTGVEEYTKDSRGDIGRHTRQASMKALQGLLVTCTVLDPSVLTEDNVNNTMGALLKQAVERIDQLRAVAAEIFVALLHHEPTIPHLAHRQELLSIFKPETISSVTWSTEIDSFPLLSQVLACDTFTLPLLEGFIMSIGGITERLVKYSVKYFLAFVKSAPSSKLLQICNHILSLFKKYSSNDDLIIPMMLFLDKLLSSYVINNVLEESNFAFTDELFKLIKEELNGCRNLKKLKIGVEVYCQLLQFTSTRSDSLIRLLLFLTHPFAFLRKHASLRLYETLMIFSTELTEDGTLTEEDLDRSLKLLSETDWLECKDKEMLRSVRDQLGQIHGVKLPRMKPVQ
;
A
#
# COMPACT_ATOMS: atom_id res chain seq x y z
N MET A 1 -15.58 19.90 28.49
CA MET A 1 -16.05 21.24 28.07
C MET A 1 -15.28 22.36 28.75
N THR A 2 -15.09 22.35 30.08
CA THR A 2 -14.37 23.41 30.80
C THR A 2 -12.93 23.64 30.30
N ARG A 3 -12.10 22.60 30.19
CA ARG A 3 -10.71 22.75 29.70
C ARG A 3 -10.62 23.32 28.27
N GLN A 4 -11.49 22.87 27.37
CA GLN A 4 -11.58 23.41 26.02
C GLN A 4 -11.92 24.90 26.03
N ALA A 5 -12.94 25.30 26.79
CA ALA A 5 -13.34 26.70 26.91
C ALA A 5 -12.22 27.57 27.53
N CYS A 6 -11.49 27.05 28.52
CA CYS A 6 -10.35 27.75 29.09
C CYS A 6 -9.20 27.91 28.08
N CYS A 7 -8.87 26.88 27.30
CA CYS A 7 -7.87 26.99 26.22
C CYS A 7 -8.28 28.05 25.19
N TYR A 8 -9.55 28.04 24.76
CA TYR A 8 -10.08 29.05 23.86
C TYR A 8 -10.02 30.46 24.46
N MET A 9 -10.38 30.62 25.73
CA MET A 9 -10.28 31.90 26.44
C MET A 9 -8.83 32.41 26.47
N ILE A 10 -7.85 31.53 26.77
CA ILE A 10 -6.42 31.89 26.77
C ILE A 10 -5.99 32.37 25.39
N GLU A 11 -6.36 31.64 24.33
CA GLU A 11 -6.10 32.03 22.94
C GLU A 11 -6.62 33.44 22.65
N GLN A 12 -7.92 33.68 22.91
CA GLN A 12 -8.55 34.96 22.62
C GLN A 12 -7.95 36.12 23.44
N LEU A 13 -7.64 35.90 24.71
CA LEU A 13 -7.00 36.92 25.55
C LEU A 13 -5.58 37.25 25.09
N CYS A 14 -4.83 36.24 24.62
CA CYS A 14 -3.49 36.44 24.07
C CYS A 14 -3.53 37.18 22.73
N LEU A 15 -4.48 36.83 21.84
CA LEU A 15 -4.69 37.53 20.57
C LEU A 15 -5.12 38.98 20.74
N ALA A 16 -5.95 39.27 21.75
CA ALA A 16 -6.43 40.62 22.05
C ALA A 16 -5.41 41.51 22.77
N ASP A 17 -4.18 41.02 22.98
CA ASP A 17 -3.14 41.68 23.77
C ASP A 17 -3.64 42.17 25.16
N SER A 18 -4.53 41.39 25.79
CA SER A 18 -5.12 41.72 27.10
C SER A 18 -4.06 41.82 28.20
N HIS A 19 -4.14 42.80 29.10
CA HIS A 19 -3.24 42.92 30.26
C HIS A 19 -3.27 41.69 31.20
N ILE A 20 -4.25 40.80 31.05
CA ILE A 20 -4.35 39.55 31.79
C ILE A 20 -3.41 38.53 31.14
N ILE A 21 -2.35 38.16 31.86
CA ILE A 21 -1.48 37.04 31.53
C ILE A 21 -1.09 36.30 32.82
N SER A 22 -1.11 34.97 32.79
CA SER A 22 -0.69 34.14 33.93
C SER A 22 0.32 33.08 33.50
N THR A 23 1.29 32.82 34.35
CA THR A 23 2.24 31.72 34.19
C THR A 23 1.56 30.35 34.27
N ASP A 24 0.41 30.24 34.95
CA ASP A 24 -0.31 28.97 35.11
C ASP A 24 -1.01 28.51 33.81
N TRP A 25 -1.16 29.41 32.85
CA TRP A 25 -1.79 29.10 31.56
C TRP A 25 -1.00 28.04 30.78
N ILE A 26 0.33 28.04 30.87
CA ILE A 26 1.14 27.01 30.20
C ILE A 26 0.93 25.64 30.85
N VAL A 27 0.71 25.59 32.17
CA VAL A 27 0.40 24.35 32.89
C VAL A 27 -0.94 23.79 32.43
N LEU A 28 -1.98 24.64 32.35
CA LEU A 28 -3.29 24.24 31.85
C LEU A 28 -3.23 23.74 30.40
N ILE A 29 -2.48 24.43 29.53
CA ILE A 29 -2.30 23.98 28.14
C ILE A 29 -1.60 22.62 28.11
N ASN A 30 -0.52 22.43 28.87
CA ASN A 30 0.21 21.15 28.92
C ASN A 30 -0.65 19.98 29.43
N GLU A 31 -1.50 20.21 30.44
CA GLU A 31 -2.49 19.21 30.87
C GLU A 31 -3.56 18.93 29.81
N SER A 32 -3.89 19.94 28.99
CA SER A 32 -4.91 19.85 27.95
C SER A 32 -4.40 19.16 26.68
N VAL A 33 -3.10 19.30 26.37
CA VAL A 33 -2.43 18.61 25.26
C VAL A 33 -2.43 17.09 25.42
N GLN A 34 -2.42 16.58 26.66
CA GLN A 34 -2.48 15.14 26.96
C GLN A 34 -3.87 14.65 27.37
N HIS A 35 -4.92 15.44 27.10
CA HIS A 35 -6.29 15.08 27.46
C HIS A 35 -6.86 14.01 26.51
N GLU A 36 -7.68 13.08 27.01
CA GLU A 36 -8.25 11.98 26.20
C GLU A 36 -9.13 12.51 25.05
N ALA A 37 -9.95 13.52 25.33
CA ALA A 37 -10.81 14.17 24.33
C ALA A 37 -10.00 14.94 23.27
N LEU A 38 -10.14 14.54 22.00
CA LEU A 38 -9.51 15.17 20.84
C LEU A 38 -9.84 16.67 20.72
N SER A 39 -11.06 17.10 21.06
CA SER A 39 -11.45 18.52 21.00
C SER A 39 -10.68 19.40 21.98
N VAL A 40 -10.36 18.86 23.17
CA VAL A 40 -9.56 19.57 24.17
C VAL A 40 -8.11 19.69 23.69
N ARG A 41 -7.52 18.59 23.19
CA ARG A 41 -6.16 18.61 22.63
C ARG A 41 -6.04 19.55 21.44
N GLY A 42 -7.04 19.53 20.56
CA GLY A 42 -7.13 20.41 19.39
C GLY A 42 -7.08 21.86 19.80
N GLN A 43 -8.01 22.29 20.65
CA GLN A 43 -8.09 23.68 21.12
C GLN A 43 -6.85 24.12 21.92
N ALA A 44 -6.25 23.22 22.68
CA ALA A 44 -4.99 23.50 23.39
C ALA A 44 -3.84 23.80 22.41
N CYS A 45 -3.77 23.08 21.29
CA CYS A 45 -2.77 23.33 20.25
C CYS A 45 -3.02 24.62 19.46
N GLU A 46 -4.26 25.10 19.36
CA GLU A 46 -4.54 26.42 18.77
C GLU A 46 -4.10 27.56 19.73
N ALA A 47 -4.34 27.38 21.03
CA ALA A 47 -3.98 28.37 22.05
C ALA A 47 -2.45 28.48 22.30
N LEU A 48 -1.75 27.35 22.20
CA LEU A 48 -0.33 27.22 22.53
C LEU A 48 0.59 28.22 21.79
N PRO A 49 0.61 28.32 20.45
CA PRO A 49 1.52 29.24 19.76
C PRO A 49 1.31 30.71 20.14
N VAL A 50 0.05 31.10 20.36
CA VAL A 50 -0.29 32.48 20.73
C VAL A 50 0.20 32.77 22.15
N LEU A 51 -0.04 31.86 23.09
CA LEU A 51 0.45 31.98 24.46
C LEU A 51 1.99 32.05 24.47
N CYS A 52 2.65 31.13 23.77
CA CYS A 52 4.10 31.05 23.69
C CYS A 52 4.71 32.33 23.11
N SER A 53 4.12 32.85 22.03
CA SER A 53 4.55 34.12 21.43
C SER A 53 4.41 35.27 22.42
N ARG A 54 3.42 35.24 23.31
CA ARG A 54 3.21 36.29 24.29
C ARG A 54 4.10 36.20 25.52
N GLN A 55 4.35 34.98 26.00
CA GLN A 55 5.13 34.73 27.21
C GLN A 55 6.65 34.75 26.95
N TYR A 56 7.08 34.32 25.77
CA TYR A 56 8.49 34.09 25.46
C TYR A 56 9.02 34.98 24.33
N ALA A 57 8.23 35.92 23.82
CA ALA A 57 8.71 36.89 22.84
C ALA A 57 9.95 37.63 23.35
N GLY A 58 11.00 37.66 22.53
CA GLY A 58 12.25 38.36 22.82
C GLY A 58 13.37 37.51 23.42
N ASP A 59 13.09 36.27 23.89
CA ASP A 59 14.17 35.35 24.26
C ASP A 59 14.72 34.62 23.02
N THR A 60 15.82 35.15 22.47
CA THR A 60 16.52 34.54 21.33
C THR A 60 17.50 33.43 21.73
N THR A 61 17.77 33.25 23.02
CA THR A 61 18.71 32.26 23.55
C THR A 61 18.07 30.89 23.77
N GLY A 62 16.75 30.86 23.91
CA GLY A 62 15.96 29.66 24.17
C GLY A 62 15.93 29.21 25.63
N SER A 63 16.66 29.90 26.51
CA SER A 63 16.79 29.51 27.91
C SER A 63 15.46 29.56 28.69
N SER A 64 14.56 30.50 28.38
CA SER A 64 13.29 30.68 29.09
C SER A 64 12.27 29.59 28.82
N PHE A 65 12.43 28.85 27.71
CA PHE A 65 11.49 27.80 27.29
C PHE A 65 12.14 26.43 27.06
N GLU A 66 13.43 26.28 27.37
CA GLU A 66 14.15 25.00 27.24
C GLU A 66 13.45 23.88 28.01
N SER A 67 13.00 24.13 29.23
CA SER A 67 12.29 23.14 30.05
C SER A 67 10.97 22.67 29.42
N LEU A 68 10.28 23.56 28.70
CA LEU A 68 9.06 23.23 27.97
C LEU A 68 9.36 22.32 26.77
N ILE A 69 10.43 22.63 26.02
CA ILE A 69 10.88 21.79 24.90
C ILE A 69 11.30 20.41 25.40
N GLN A 70 12.07 20.33 26.49
CA GLN A 70 12.48 19.05 27.08
C GLN A 70 11.28 18.23 27.56
N LEU A 71 10.28 18.88 28.18
CA LEU A 71 9.02 18.23 28.51
C LEU A 71 8.38 17.62 27.25
N TYR A 72 8.22 18.39 26.18
CA TYR A 72 7.54 17.89 24.98
C TYR A 72 8.31 16.76 24.31
N LEU A 73 9.64 16.86 24.20
CA LEU A 73 10.51 15.81 23.66
C LEU A 73 10.42 14.52 24.47
N SER A 74 10.43 14.61 25.81
CA SER A 74 10.28 13.42 26.67
C SER A 74 8.95 12.70 26.46
N GLN A 75 7.87 13.44 26.19
CA GLN A 75 6.54 12.87 25.98
C GLN A 75 6.39 12.17 24.63
N LEU A 76 7.25 12.46 23.63
CA LEU A 76 7.34 11.67 22.39
C LEU A 76 7.74 10.21 22.66
N LYS A 77 8.42 9.96 23.79
CA LYS A 77 8.86 8.63 24.22
C LYS A 77 7.92 7.98 25.23
N SER A 78 6.76 8.60 25.52
CA SER A 78 5.78 8.11 26.49
C SER A 78 5.35 6.66 26.19
N PRO A 79 5.10 5.80 27.21
CA PRO A 79 4.55 4.48 26.99
C PRO A 79 3.04 4.50 26.69
N ASN A 80 2.44 5.68 26.49
CA ASN A 80 1.03 5.86 26.18
C ASN A 80 0.85 6.62 24.84
N PRO A 81 -0.18 6.31 24.04
CA PRO A 81 -0.41 6.97 22.76
C PRO A 81 -0.86 8.43 22.90
N VAL A 82 -1.70 8.75 23.89
CA VAL A 82 -2.31 10.08 24.06
C VAL A 82 -1.25 11.18 24.26
N PRO A 83 -0.24 11.02 25.15
CA PRO A 83 0.83 12.01 25.26
C PRO A 83 1.66 12.14 24.00
N ARG A 84 1.99 11.04 23.30
CA ARG A 84 2.75 11.11 22.03
C ARG A 84 2.01 11.91 20.98
N GLU A 85 0.73 11.60 20.78
CA GLU A 85 -0.15 12.29 19.84
C GLU A 85 -0.24 13.79 20.15
N GLY A 86 -0.47 14.13 21.41
CA GLY A 86 -0.63 15.51 21.87
C GLY A 86 0.65 16.33 21.72
N HIS A 87 1.76 15.83 22.26
CA HIS A 87 3.02 16.56 22.28
C HIS A 87 3.69 16.61 20.91
N SER A 88 3.46 15.63 20.04
CA SER A 88 3.84 15.74 18.62
C SER A 88 3.17 16.95 17.98
N LYS A 89 1.83 17.06 18.12
CA LYS A 89 1.08 18.20 17.58
C LYS A 89 1.53 19.52 18.23
N ALA A 90 1.76 19.53 19.54
CA ALA A 90 2.23 20.71 20.28
C ALA A 90 3.56 21.24 19.74
N LEU A 91 4.55 20.37 19.48
CA LEU A 91 5.82 20.75 18.86
C LEU A 91 5.61 21.34 17.47
N GLY A 92 4.75 20.73 16.66
CA GLY A 92 4.44 21.21 15.31
C GLY A 92 3.80 22.60 15.26
N VAL A 93 3.11 23.02 16.33
CA VAL A 93 2.45 24.33 16.38
C VAL A 93 3.32 25.43 16.98
N LEU A 94 4.47 25.14 17.59
CA LEU A 94 5.33 26.17 18.20
C LEU A 94 5.78 27.28 17.20
N PRO A 95 6.01 28.51 17.69
CA PRO A 95 6.55 29.60 16.87
C PRO A 95 7.99 29.34 16.39
N PRO A 96 8.40 29.89 15.23
CA PRO A 96 9.75 29.73 14.68
C PRO A 96 10.89 30.03 15.66
N PHE A 97 10.77 31.11 16.45
CA PHE A 97 11.81 31.50 17.41
C PHE A 97 12.05 30.46 18.52
N MET A 98 11.06 29.61 18.82
CA MET A 98 11.20 28.51 19.77
C MET A 98 11.72 27.22 19.12
N LEU A 99 11.42 27.04 17.84
CA LEU A 99 11.86 25.87 17.08
C LEU A 99 13.35 25.94 16.75
N LEU A 100 13.84 27.08 16.26
CA LEU A 100 15.19 27.23 15.72
C LEU A 100 16.30 26.84 16.71
N PRO A 101 16.28 27.24 18.00
CA PRO A 101 17.36 26.88 18.94
C PRO A 101 17.48 25.38 19.24
N HIS A 102 16.39 24.62 19.06
CA HIS A 102 16.31 23.19 19.39
C HIS A 102 15.96 22.32 18.18
N LEU A 103 16.03 22.88 16.97
CA LEU A 103 15.49 22.26 15.76
C LEU A 103 16.02 20.84 15.51
N PRO A 104 17.33 20.54 15.64
CA PRO A 104 17.83 19.17 15.47
C PRO A 104 17.16 18.17 16.41
N LEU A 105 17.04 18.51 17.71
CA LEU A 105 16.43 17.63 18.72
C LEU A 105 14.95 17.42 18.45
N ILE A 106 14.24 18.46 18.02
CA ILE A 106 12.81 18.40 17.69
C ILE A 106 12.57 17.51 16.47
N ILE A 107 13.32 17.72 15.38
CA ILE A 107 13.20 16.92 14.17
C ILE A 107 13.52 15.45 14.48
N GLU A 108 14.62 15.17 15.18
CA GLU A 108 15.01 13.80 15.53
C GLU A 108 13.99 13.12 16.44
N GLY A 109 13.51 13.80 17.48
CA GLY A 109 12.49 13.24 18.37
C GLY A 109 11.17 12.93 17.65
N LEU A 110 10.74 13.80 16.74
CA LEU A 110 9.53 13.58 15.94
C LEU A 110 9.72 12.43 14.94
N ILE A 111 10.87 12.33 14.26
CA ILE A 111 11.19 11.20 13.37
C ILE A 111 11.19 9.89 14.16
N GLU A 112 11.85 9.83 15.32
CA GLU A 112 11.83 8.65 16.20
C GLU A 112 10.39 8.25 16.58
N CYS A 113 9.51 9.22 16.80
CA CYS A 113 8.10 8.98 17.12
C CYS A 113 7.30 8.37 15.95
N THR A 114 7.79 8.47 14.71
CA THR A 114 7.16 7.82 13.54
C THR A 114 7.47 6.33 13.43
N HIS A 115 8.49 5.82 14.12
CA HIS A 115 8.91 4.44 14.00
C HIS A 115 7.92 3.45 14.62
N ILE A 116 7.69 2.35 13.91
CA ILE A 116 6.88 1.23 14.38
C ILE A 116 7.74 0.34 15.28
N THR A 117 7.26 0.08 16.50
CA THR A 117 7.86 -0.88 17.44
C THR A 117 6.80 -1.87 17.89
N PRO A 118 7.16 -3.02 18.48
CA PRO A 118 6.18 -3.98 18.99
C PRO A 118 5.15 -3.36 19.95
N GLY A 119 5.58 -2.39 20.79
CA GLY A 119 4.70 -1.70 21.74
C GLY A 119 3.86 -0.58 21.12
N THR A 120 4.18 -0.14 19.91
CA THR A 120 3.52 1.01 19.24
C THR A 120 2.86 0.63 17.92
N ALA A 121 2.75 -0.67 17.61
CA ALA A 121 2.29 -1.18 16.32
C ALA A 121 0.95 -0.55 15.88
N THR A 122 -0.01 -0.43 16.79
CA THR A 122 -1.35 0.13 16.51
C THR A 122 -1.46 1.64 16.64
N TRP A 123 -0.39 2.36 17.02
CA TRP A 123 -0.43 3.79 17.32
C TRP A 123 -0.25 4.66 16.07
N SER A 124 -1.02 4.38 15.02
CA SER A 124 -0.95 5.11 13.75
C SER A 124 -1.20 6.62 13.94
N PHE A 125 -2.12 7.01 14.83
CA PHE A 125 -2.40 8.44 15.08
C PHE A 125 -1.23 9.20 15.71
N ALA A 126 -0.40 8.54 16.53
CA ALA A 126 0.82 9.16 17.06
C ALA A 126 1.83 9.42 15.92
N ARG A 127 2.03 8.43 15.04
CA ARG A 127 2.88 8.58 13.84
C ARG A 127 2.38 9.69 12.93
N LYS A 128 1.08 9.68 12.64
CA LYS A 128 0.39 10.71 11.85
C LYS A 128 0.66 12.12 12.41
N ASN A 129 0.44 12.34 13.70
CA ASN A 129 0.66 13.65 14.32
C ASN A 129 2.14 14.06 14.31
N ALA A 130 3.07 13.13 14.45
CA ALA A 130 4.50 13.41 14.33
C ALA A 130 4.88 13.84 12.90
N ILE A 131 4.34 13.18 11.87
CA ILE A 131 4.54 13.56 10.47
C ILE A 131 3.91 14.92 10.17
N GLU A 132 2.69 15.18 10.63
CA GLU A 132 2.04 16.49 10.49
C GLU A 132 2.84 17.59 11.21
N ALA A 133 3.42 17.28 12.38
CA ALA A 133 4.26 18.23 13.09
C ALA A 133 5.55 18.55 12.33
N LEU A 134 6.23 17.54 11.79
CA LEU A 134 7.40 17.74 10.93
C LEU A 134 7.04 18.58 9.70
N HIS A 135 5.93 18.28 9.04
CA HIS A 135 5.45 19.05 7.89
C HIS A 135 5.17 20.52 8.25
N ASN A 136 4.48 20.76 9.36
CA ASN A 136 4.19 22.12 9.83
C ASN A 136 5.46 22.90 10.18
N ILE A 137 6.48 22.24 10.72
CA ILE A 137 7.79 22.86 10.99
C ILE A 137 8.49 23.24 9.69
N VAL A 138 8.51 22.35 8.69
CA VAL A 138 9.07 22.63 7.35
C VAL A 138 8.35 23.81 6.70
N ASP A 139 7.02 23.83 6.73
CA ASP A 139 6.20 24.89 6.14
C ASP A 139 6.47 26.26 6.79
N LYS A 140 6.46 26.32 8.12
CA LYS A 140 6.78 27.55 8.88
C LYS A 140 8.19 28.07 8.66
N LEU A 141 9.13 27.17 8.41
CA LEU A 141 10.53 27.47 8.19
C LEU A 141 10.90 27.41 6.69
N SER A 142 9.92 27.51 5.80
CA SER A 142 10.13 27.42 4.34
C SER A 142 11.01 28.53 3.75
N GLY A 143 11.27 29.61 4.51
CA GLY A 143 12.26 30.65 4.17
C GLY A 143 13.66 30.42 4.76
N GLU A 144 13.83 29.43 5.64
CA GLU A 144 15.04 29.24 6.42
C GLU A 144 15.89 28.08 5.87
N ARG A 145 17.08 28.40 5.36
CA ARG A 145 18.00 27.40 4.78
C ARG A 145 18.44 26.30 5.76
N ILE A 146 18.28 26.50 7.07
CA ILE A 146 18.57 25.47 8.08
C ILE A 146 17.75 24.20 7.87
N VAL A 147 16.53 24.30 7.32
CA VAL A 147 15.66 23.14 7.03
C VAL A 147 16.33 22.17 6.04
N LEU A 148 17.15 22.68 5.12
CA LEU A 148 17.81 21.89 4.08
C LEU A 148 18.75 20.82 4.67
N GLN A 149 19.26 21.02 5.89
CA GLN A 149 20.12 20.06 6.58
C GLN A 149 19.40 18.75 6.94
N PHE A 150 18.07 18.78 7.05
CA PHE A 150 17.24 17.64 7.46
C PHE A 150 16.59 16.92 6.28
N VAL A 151 16.69 17.46 5.07
CA VAL A 151 16.01 16.96 3.86
C VAL A 151 16.18 15.46 3.65
N PRO A 152 17.39 14.85 3.74
CA PRO A 152 17.54 13.41 3.58
C PRO A 152 16.73 12.60 4.59
N LYS A 153 16.78 12.97 5.88
CA LYS A 153 16.05 12.30 6.97
C LYS A 153 14.53 12.48 6.83
N LEU A 154 14.10 13.65 6.35
CA LEU A 154 12.68 13.94 6.14
C LEU A 154 12.10 13.12 4.97
N PHE A 155 12.82 13.01 3.85
CA PHE A 155 12.40 12.14 2.74
C PHE A 155 12.28 10.68 3.18
N GLU A 156 13.27 10.16 3.88
CA GLU A 156 13.23 8.78 4.42
C GLU A 156 12.02 8.57 5.34
N CYS A 157 11.81 9.49 6.29
CA CYS A 157 10.68 9.43 7.22
C CYS A 157 9.33 9.45 6.49
N TYR A 158 9.14 10.38 5.56
CA TYR A 158 7.85 10.52 4.86
C TYR A 158 7.60 9.39 3.86
N LEU A 159 8.61 8.93 3.10
CA LEU A 159 8.46 7.77 2.21
C LEU A 159 8.10 6.51 3.01
N THR A 160 8.73 6.31 4.17
CA THR A 160 8.34 5.23 5.10
C THR A 160 6.90 5.40 5.57
N GLY A 161 6.46 6.63 5.85
CA GLY A 161 5.09 6.93 6.25
C GLY A 161 4.04 6.70 5.15
N VAL A 162 4.40 6.73 3.87
CA VAL A 162 3.50 6.34 2.76
C VAL A 162 3.27 4.82 2.72
N GLU A 163 4.17 4.03 3.30
CA GLU A 163 4.04 2.57 3.41
C GLU A 163 3.36 2.11 4.72
N GLU A 164 2.60 3.00 5.38
CA GLU A 164 1.89 2.70 6.62
C GLU A 164 0.53 2.03 6.36
N TYR A 165 0.49 0.70 6.47
CA TYR A 165 -0.72 -0.13 6.26
C TYR A 165 -1.28 -0.74 7.55
N THR A 166 -1.05 -0.11 8.70
CA THR A 166 -1.54 -0.63 9.99
C THR A 166 -3.07 -0.70 10.00
N LYS A 167 -3.60 -1.84 10.46
CA LYS A 167 -5.03 -2.08 10.64
C LYS A 167 -5.37 -2.32 12.11
N ASP A 168 -6.57 -1.92 12.50
CA ASP A 168 -7.21 -2.34 13.76
C ASP A 168 -8.66 -2.77 13.51
N SER A 169 -9.48 -2.87 14.56
CA SER A 169 -10.90 -3.24 14.46
C SER A 169 -11.76 -2.29 13.60
N ARG A 170 -11.27 -1.08 13.33
CA ARG A 170 -11.91 -0.07 12.45
C ARG A 170 -11.46 -0.20 10.99
N GLY A 171 -10.57 -1.14 10.69
CA GLY A 171 -9.97 -1.34 9.37
C GLY A 171 -8.61 -0.65 9.25
N ASP A 172 -8.30 -0.14 8.07
CA ASP A 172 -7.04 0.54 7.77
C ASP A 172 -6.99 1.92 8.47
N ILE A 173 -6.27 1.99 9.60
CA ILE A 173 -5.99 3.22 10.33
C ILE A 173 -4.70 3.89 9.83
N GLY A 174 -3.85 3.14 9.14
CA GLY A 174 -2.62 3.60 8.51
C GLY A 174 -2.83 4.65 7.44
N ARG A 175 -3.99 4.61 6.76
CA ARG A 175 -4.41 5.62 5.77
C ARG A 175 -4.20 7.06 6.20
N HIS A 176 -4.39 7.38 7.49
CA HIS A 176 -4.21 8.75 7.98
C HIS A 176 -2.73 9.17 7.98
N THR A 177 -1.85 8.26 8.35
CA THR A 177 -0.39 8.47 8.31
C THR A 177 0.10 8.56 6.87
N ARG A 178 -0.40 7.70 5.97
CA ARG A 178 -0.09 7.78 4.53
C ARG A 178 -0.50 9.12 3.94
N GLN A 179 -1.72 9.58 4.23
CA GLN A 179 -2.20 10.89 3.76
C GLN A 179 -1.35 12.06 4.29
N ALA A 180 -1.00 12.05 5.58
CA ALA A 180 -0.12 13.06 6.16
C ALA A 180 1.27 13.06 5.48
N SER A 181 1.80 11.87 5.20
CA SER A 181 3.11 11.69 4.57
C SER A 181 3.13 12.18 3.12
N MET A 182 2.08 11.91 2.34
CA MET A 182 1.97 12.43 0.96
C MET A 182 1.97 13.96 0.93
N LYS A 183 1.23 14.60 1.84
CA LYS A 183 1.23 16.07 1.98
C LYS A 183 2.58 16.61 2.45
N ALA A 184 3.23 15.91 3.37
CA ALA A 184 4.56 16.27 3.85
C ALA A 184 5.61 16.20 2.74
N LEU A 185 5.57 15.16 1.89
CA LEU A 185 6.40 15.02 0.70
C LEU A 185 6.15 16.15 -0.31
N GLN A 186 4.89 16.52 -0.54
CA GLN A 186 4.53 17.64 -1.39
C GLN A 186 5.18 18.94 -0.88
N GLY A 187 4.96 19.27 0.39
CA GLY A 187 5.50 20.48 1.01
C GLY A 187 7.03 20.50 1.00
N LEU A 188 7.67 19.36 1.26
CA LEU A 188 9.13 19.25 1.25
C LEU A 188 9.72 19.47 -0.15
N LEU A 189 9.14 18.85 -1.19
CA LEU A 189 9.58 19.05 -2.58
C LEU A 189 9.43 20.51 -3.00
N VAL A 190 8.29 21.12 -2.72
CA VAL A 190 8.03 22.54 -3.05
C VAL A 190 9.03 23.44 -2.31
N THR A 191 9.23 23.23 -1.01
CA THR A 191 10.17 24.01 -0.20
C THR A 191 11.59 23.91 -0.73
N CYS A 192 12.07 22.70 -1.03
CA CYS A 192 13.41 22.50 -1.59
C CYS A 192 13.55 23.16 -2.97
N THR A 193 12.52 23.05 -3.82
CA THR A 193 12.53 23.65 -5.16
C THR A 193 12.62 25.18 -5.10
N VAL A 194 12.02 25.80 -4.09
CA VAL A 194 12.09 27.27 -3.92
C VAL A 194 13.39 27.72 -3.25
N LEU A 195 13.84 27.02 -2.20
CA LEU A 195 15.02 27.44 -1.42
C LEU A 195 16.35 27.12 -2.10
N ASP A 196 16.51 25.89 -2.57
CA ASP A 196 17.73 25.38 -3.20
C ASP A 196 17.44 24.05 -3.94
N PRO A 197 17.11 24.09 -5.24
CA PRO A 197 16.84 22.89 -6.03
C PRO A 197 17.97 21.85 -6.02
N SER A 198 19.21 22.25 -5.72
CA SER A 198 20.37 21.35 -5.76
C SER A 198 20.37 20.29 -4.67
N VAL A 199 19.54 20.44 -3.62
CA VAL A 199 19.38 19.42 -2.58
C VAL A 199 18.49 18.25 -3.00
N LEU A 200 17.74 18.42 -4.10
CA LEU A 200 16.85 17.38 -4.62
C LEU A 200 17.64 16.41 -5.50
N THR A 201 17.49 15.12 -5.22
CA THR A 201 18.09 14.04 -6.01
C THR A 201 17.03 13.39 -6.91
N GLU A 202 17.50 12.71 -7.97
CA GLU A 202 16.63 11.88 -8.81
C GLU A 202 15.85 10.85 -8.00
N ASP A 203 16.49 10.20 -7.04
CA ASP A 203 15.83 9.21 -6.18
C ASP A 203 14.72 9.84 -5.33
N ASN A 204 14.99 10.96 -4.66
CA ASN A 204 14.00 11.60 -3.80
C ASN A 204 12.75 12.04 -4.59
N VAL A 205 12.96 12.63 -5.77
CA VAL A 205 11.87 13.10 -6.63
C VAL A 205 11.09 11.90 -7.19
N ASN A 206 11.77 10.95 -7.82
CA ASN A 206 11.10 9.85 -8.51
C ASN A 206 10.50 8.82 -7.56
N ASN A 207 11.10 8.58 -6.38
CA ASN A 207 10.47 7.75 -5.34
C ASN A 207 9.22 8.42 -4.77
N THR A 208 9.22 9.74 -4.61
CA THR A 208 8.03 10.49 -4.20
C THR A 208 6.92 10.37 -5.24
N MET A 209 7.24 10.62 -6.52
CA MET A 209 6.27 10.52 -7.62
C MET A 209 5.74 9.08 -7.76
N GLY A 210 6.61 8.07 -7.64
CA GLY A 210 6.23 6.66 -7.64
C GLY A 210 5.32 6.28 -6.46
N ALA A 211 5.63 6.74 -5.25
CA ALA A 211 4.81 6.50 -4.06
C ALA A 211 3.42 7.12 -4.21
N LEU A 212 3.32 8.34 -4.76
CA LEU A 212 2.04 8.99 -5.07
C LEU A 212 1.25 8.21 -6.12
N LEU A 213 1.90 7.78 -7.21
CA LEU A 213 1.25 6.98 -8.26
C LEU A 213 0.72 5.64 -7.73
N LYS A 214 1.48 4.96 -6.87
CA LYS A 214 1.03 3.74 -6.18
C LYS A 214 -0.25 4.01 -5.38
N GLN A 215 -0.25 5.03 -4.54
CA GLN A 215 -1.43 5.40 -3.73
C GLN A 215 -2.61 5.86 -4.60
N ALA A 216 -2.35 6.47 -5.76
CA ALA A 216 -3.36 6.95 -6.71
C ALA A 216 -4.15 5.81 -7.39
N VAL A 217 -3.64 4.57 -7.41
CA VAL A 217 -4.32 3.40 -7.99
C VAL A 217 -4.72 2.35 -6.95
N GLU A 218 -4.64 2.67 -5.66
CA GLU A 218 -4.92 1.74 -4.55
C GLU A 218 -6.41 1.68 -4.11
N ARG A 219 -6.70 0.95 -3.03
CA ARG A 219 -8.07 0.56 -2.65
C ARG A 219 -8.98 1.65 -2.11
N ILE A 220 -8.42 2.72 -1.55
CA ILE A 220 -9.17 3.70 -0.77
C ILE A 220 -9.43 4.96 -1.59
N ASP A 221 -10.69 5.18 -1.98
CA ASP A 221 -11.13 6.27 -2.86
C ASP A 221 -10.58 7.65 -2.46
N GLN A 222 -10.67 8.00 -1.18
CA GLN A 222 -10.18 9.29 -0.68
C GLN A 222 -8.65 9.41 -0.75
N LEU A 223 -7.91 8.32 -0.52
CA LEU A 223 -6.45 8.34 -0.66
C LEU A 223 -6.05 8.46 -2.12
N ARG A 224 -6.75 7.76 -3.03
CA ARG A 224 -6.49 7.89 -4.47
C ARG A 224 -6.63 9.32 -4.93
N ALA A 225 -7.70 9.99 -4.52
CA ALA A 225 -7.94 11.39 -4.85
C ALA A 225 -6.79 12.29 -4.39
N VAL A 226 -6.43 12.23 -3.10
CA VAL A 226 -5.33 13.03 -2.54
C VAL A 226 -4.00 12.75 -3.24
N ALA A 227 -3.68 11.48 -3.48
CA ALA A 227 -2.44 11.09 -4.12
C ALA A 227 -2.33 11.61 -5.56
N ALA A 228 -3.41 11.46 -6.35
CA ALA A 228 -3.45 11.93 -7.72
C ALA A 228 -3.42 13.46 -7.83
N GLU A 229 -4.15 14.15 -6.95
CA GLU A 229 -4.13 15.62 -6.87
C GLU A 229 -2.72 16.15 -6.55
N ILE A 230 -2.04 15.55 -5.56
CA ILE A 230 -0.67 15.91 -5.21
C ILE A 230 0.28 15.61 -6.37
N PHE A 231 0.18 14.44 -7.00
CA PHE A 231 1.00 14.06 -8.15
C PHE A 231 0.88 15.07 -9.29
N VAL A 232 -0.35 15.42 -9.68
CA VAL A 232 -0.60 16.38 -10.77
C VAL A 232 -0.13 17.79 -10.39
N ALA A 233 -0.33 18.19 -9.13
CA ALA A 233 0.16 19.48 -8.63
C ALA A 233 1.69 19.58 -8.68
N LEU A 234 2.42 18.52 -8.31
CA LEU A 234 3.87 18.47 -8.39
C LEU A 234 4.37 18.46 -9.85
N LEU A 235 3.71 17.71 -10.73
CA LEU A 235 4.03 17.66 -12.16
C LEU A 235 3.95 19.04 -12.84
N HIS A 236 2.94 19.83 -12.46
CA HIS A 236 2.65 21.17 -12.99
C HIS A 236 3.16 22.30 -12.09
N HIS A 237 3.97 22.00 -11.08
CA HIS A 237 4.48 23.00 -10.15
C HIS A 237 5.38 24.01 -10.87
N GLU A 238 5.25 25.29 -10.53
CA GLU A 238 6.13 26.36 -10.97
C GLU A 238 6.73 27.08 -9.74
N PRO A 239 8.07 27.17 -9.61
CA PRO A 239 9.09 26.70 -10.57
C PRO A 239 9.13 25.18 -10.71
N THR A 240 9.50 24.69 -11.91
CA THR A 240 9.55 23.26 -12.22
C THR A 240 10.41 22.48 -11.22
N ILE A 241 9.88 21.37 -10.70
CA ILE A 241 10.63 20.43 -9.85
C ILE A 241 11.69 19.72 -10.70
N PRO A 242 12.98 19.75 -10.33
CA PRO A 242 14.05 19.13 -11.10
C PRO A 242 13.96 17.59 -11.04
N HIS A 243 14.71 16.92 -11.92
CA HIS A 243 14.93 15.46 -11.88
C HIS A 243 13.70 14.54 -12.07
N LEU A 244 12.53 15.09 -12.39
CA LEU A 244 11.31 14.32 -12.64
C LEU A 244 11.44 13.51 -13.94
N ALA A 245 11.50 12.18 -13.82
CA ALA A 245 11.64 11.26 -14.95
C ALA A 245 10.39 11.27 -15.84
N HIS A 246 10.57 11.11 -17.15
CA HIS A 246 9.46 11.05 -18.14
C HIS A 246 8.50 12.26 -18.09
N ARG A 247 9.00 13.45 -17.72
CA ARG A 247 8.13 14.63 -17.53
C ARG A 247 7.31 14.99 -18.76
N GLN A 248 7.89 14.88 -19.96
CA GLN A 248 7.21 15.26 -21.20
C GLN A 248 6.04 14.30 -21.50
N GLU A 249 6.28 13.00 -21.34
CA GLU A 249 5.29 11.95 -21.50
C GLU A 249 4.18 12.10 -20.46
N LEU A 250 4.52 12.36 -19.20
CA LEU A 250 3.55 12.61 -18.14
C LEU A 250 2.69 13.84 -18.42
N LEU A 251 3.26 14.96 -18.86
CA LEU A 251 2.50 16.15 -19.24
C LEU A 251 1.58 15.89 -20.44
N SER A 252 1.94 14.97 -21.33
CA SER A 252 1.09 14.59 -22.45
C SER A 252 -0.16 13.80 -22.00
N ILE A 253 -0.04 13.03 -20.90
CA ILE A 253 -1.13 12.28 -20.27
C ILE A 253 -2.01 13.21 -19.43
N PHE A 254 -1.40 14.06 -18.61
CA PHE A 254 -2.06 14.88 -17.59
C PHE A 254 -2.22 16.34 -18.03
N LYS A 255 -2.81 16.60 -19.19
CA LYS A 255 -3.01 17.97 -19.69
C LYS A 255 -3.99 18.77 -18.81
N PRO A 256 -3.79 20.09 -18.62
CA PRO A 256 -4.69 20.96 -17.85
C PRO A 256 -6.17 20.80 -18.17
N GLU A 257 -6.52 20.68 -19.45
CA GLU A 257 -7.91 20.54 -19.90
C GLU A 257 -8.48 19.18 -19.46
N THR A 258 -7.67 18.12 -19.54
CA THR A 258 -8.06 16.78 -19.12
C THR A 258 -8.23 16.71 -17.61
N ILE A 259 -7.23 17.15 -16.83
CA ILE A 259 -7.24 17.06 -15.37
C ILE A 259 -8.42 17.83 -14.73
N SER A 260 -8.87 18.93 -15.37
CA SER A 260 -9.97 19.75 -14.86
C SER A 260 -11.32 19.02 -14.83
N SER A 261 -11.46 17.94 -15.60
CA SER A 261 -12.69 17.16 -15.73
C SER A 261 -12.67 15.84 -14.95
N VAL A 262 -11.53 15.47 -14.36
CA VAL A 262 -11.32 14.17 -13.72
C VAL A 262 -11.79 14.21 -12.27
N THR A 263 -12.66 13.26 -11.91
CA THR A 263 -12.95 12.98 -10.51
C THR A 263 -11.95 11.96 -9.97
N TRP A 264 -10.89 12.39 -9.28
CA TRP A 264 -9.78 11.50 -8.88
C TRP A 264 -10.15 10.37 -7.92
N SER A 265 -11.30 10.46 -7.23
CA SER A 265 -11.81 9.39 -6.38
C SER A 265 -12.48 8.25 -7.16
N THR A 266 -12.86 8.48 -8.43
CA THR A 266 -13.56 7.49 -9.28
C THR A 266 -12.59 6.80 -10.24
N GLU A 267 -12.65 5.47 -10.30
CA GLU A 267 -11.77 4.65 -11.12
C GLU A 267 -12.05 4.82 -12.61
N ILE A 268 -13.31 5.10 -12.97
CA ILE A 268 -13.73 5.26 -14.37
C ILE A 268 -13.07 6.48 -15.02
N ASP A 269 -12.81 7.54 -14.25
CA ASP A 269 -12.22 8.79 -14.72
C ASP A 269 -10.69 8.78 -14.54
N SER A 270 -10.19 8.28 -13.40
CA SER A 270 -8.76 8.34 -13.04
C SER A 270 -7.90 7.24 -13.69
N PHE A 271 -8.36 5.99 -13.72
CA PHE A 271 -7.55 4.86 -14.19
C PHE A 271 -7.22 4.87 -15.69
N PRO A 272 -8.05 5.41 -16.61
CA PRO A 272 -7.64 5.60 -18.00
C PRO A 272 -6.34 6.40 -18.15
N LEU A 273 -6.10 7.39 -17.28
CA LEU A 273 -4.89 8.20 -17.30
C LEU A 273 -3.75 7.49 -16.58
N LEU A 274 -4.01 6.99 -15.36
CA LEU A 274 -3.00 6.36 -14.52
C LEU A 274 -2.44 5.07 -15.14
N SER A 275 -3.22 4.30 -15.90
CA SER A 275 -2.71 3.11 -16.58
C SER A 275 -1.75 3.42 -17.72
N GLN A 276 -1.87 4.58 -18.39
CA GLN A 276 -0.93 4.99 -19.43
C GLN A 276 0.47 5.26 -18.88
N VAL A 277 0.57 5.65 -17.60
CA VAL A 277 1.85 5.88 -16.92
C VAL A 277 2.66 4.59 -16.77
N LEU A 278 2.04 3.41 -16.90
CA LEU A 278 2.78 2.15 -16.97
C LEU A 278 3.77 2.11 -18.14
N ALA A 279 3.62 2.96 -19.18
CA ALA A 279 4.62 3.11 -20.24
C ALA A 279 5.94 3.72 -19.75
N CYS A 280 5.93 4.45 -18.63
CA CYS A 280 7.09 5.07 -18.02
C CYS A 280 7.82 4.05 -17.14
N ASP A 281 8.99 3.59 -17.57
CA ASP A 281 9.74 2.52 -16.90
C ASP A 281 10.01 2.81 -15.42
N THR A 282 10.39 4.06 -15.10
CA THR A 282 10.65 4.53 -13.74
C THR A 282 9.47 4.29 -12.78
N PHE A 283 8.23 4.38 -13.28
CA PHE A 283 7.01 4.31 -12.47
C PHE A 283 6.24 2.99 -12.61
N THR A 284 6.75 2.05 -13.40
CA THR A 284 6.05 0.79 -13.68
C THR A 284 5.89 -0.07 -12.43
N LEU A 285 6.96 -0.23 -11.64
CA LEU A 285 6.91 -1.04 -10.42
C LEU A 285 5.95 -0.46 -9.37
N PRO A 286 6.01 0.83 -8.97
CA PRO A 286 5.06 1.40 -8.02
C PRO A 286 3.59 1.32 -8.47
N LEU A 287 3.31 1.60 -9.74
CA LEU A 287 1.95 1.48 -10.28
C LEU A 287 1.46 0.03 -10.26
N LEU A 288 2.32 -0.91 -10.64
CA LEU A 288 1.98 -2.33 -10.60
C LEU A 288 1.65 -2.77 -9.16
N GLU A 289 2.41 -2.33 -8.15
CA GLU A 289 2.08 -2.59 -6.74
C GLU A 289 0.66 -2.13 -6.40
N GLY A 290 0.29 -0.90 -6.78
CA GLY A 290 -1.03 -0.37 -6.50
C GLY A 290 -2.15 -1.07 -7.28
N PHE A 291 -1.93 -1.37 -8.57
CA PHE A 291 -2.89 -2.12 -9.41
C PHE A 291 -3.13 -3.54 -8.89
N ILE A 292 -2.07 -4.25 -8.45
CA ILE A 292 -2.20 -5.57 -7.81
C ILE A 292 -3.18 -5.47 -6.62
N MET A 293 -3.01 -4.44 -5.79
CA MET A 293 -3.86 -4.26 -4.63
C MET A 293 -5.32 -3.95 -4.99
N SER A 294 -5.57 -3.19 -6.05
CA SER A 294 -6.93 -2.85 -6.50
C SER A 294 -7.63 -3.96 -7.27
N ILE A 295 -6.91 -4.69 -8.12
CA ILE A 295 -7.44 -5.87 -8.84
C ILE A 295 -7.75 -6.99 -7.85
N GLY A 296 -6.87 -7.19 -6.86
CA GLY A 296 -7.13 -8.07 -5.72
C GLY A 296 -7.99 -7.45 -4.62
N GLY A 297 -8.72 -6.36 -4.94
CA GLY A 297 -9.58 -5.62 -4.02
C GLY A 297 -10.88 -6.34 -3.68
N ILE A 298 -11.69 -5.71 -2.83
CA ILE A 298 -12.93 -6.30 -2.29
C ILE A 298 -14.18 -5.79 -3.05
N THR A 299 -14.16 -4.54 -3.51
CA THR A 299 -15.34 -3.92 -4.14
C THR A 299 -15.37 -4.25 -5.63
N GLU A 300 -16.51 -4.75 -6.10
CA GLU A 300 -16.70 -5.15 -7.50
C GLU A 300 -16.39 -4.00 -8.48
N ARG A 301 -16.79 -2.77 -8.14
CA ARG A 301 -16.52 -1.57 -8.95
C ARG A 301 -15.02 -1.33 -9.13
N LEU A 302 -14.24 -1.36 -8.06
CA LEU A 302 -12.80 -1.16 -8.09
C LEU A 302 -12.11 -2.24 -8.92
N VAL A 303 -12.46 -3.51 -8.67
CA VAL A 303 -11.89 -4.64 -9.40
C VAL A 303 -12.22 -4.55 -10.88
N LYS A 304 -13.49 -4.25 -11.24
CA LYS A 304 -13.92 -4.12 -12.63
C LYS A 304 -13.12 -3.08 -13.40
N TYR A 305 -12.98 -1.87 -12.87
CA TYR A 305 -12.29 -0.79 -13.58
C TYR A 305 -10.76 -0.93 -13.54
N SER A 306 -10.18 -1.41 -12.43
CA SER A 306 -8.74 -1.71 -12.38
C SER A 306 -8.35 -2.77 -13.42
N VAL A 307 -9.07 -3.89 -13.49
CA VAL A 307 -8.85 -4.94 -14.50
C VAL A 307 -9.01 -4.37 -15.91
N LYS A 308 -10.11 -3.65 -16.17
CA LYS A 308 -10.40 -3.09 -17.51
C LYS A 308 -9.23 -2.25 -18.03
N TYR A 309 -8.77 -1.26 -17.25
CA TYR A 309 -7.78 -0.30 -17.74
C TYR A 309 -6.34 -0.84 -17.66
N PHE A 310 -6.03 -1.70 -16.69
CA PHE A 310 -4.74 -2.39 -16.63
C PHE A 310 -4.58 -3.33 -17.83
N LEU A 311 -5.55 -4.21 -18.09
CA LEU A 311 -5.46 -5.16 -19.20
C LEU A 311 -5.52 -4.46 -20.57
N ALA A 312 -6.24 -3.34 -20.69
CA ALA A 312 -6.21 -2.53 -21.91
C ALA A 312 -4.81 -2.02 -22.22
N PHE A 313 -4.07 -1.54 -21.21
CA PHE A 313 -2.66 -1.16 -21.37
C PHE A 313 -1.81 -2.37 -21.76
N VAL A 314 -1.87 -3.45 -20.98
CA VAL A 314 -1.05 -4.67 -21.19
C VAL A 314 -1.25 -5.23 -22.60
N LYS A 315 -2.49 -5.32 -23.08
CA LYS A 315 -2.82 -5.80 -24.43
C LYS A 315 -2.16 -4.97 -25.56
N SER A 316 -1.92 -3.68 -25.32
CA SER A 316 -1.32 -2.77 -26.29
C SER A 316 0.20 -2.61 -26.14
N ALA A 317 0.79 -3.16 -25.08
CA ALA A 317 2.19 -2.98 -24.75
C ALA A 317 3.11 -3.88 -25.61
N PRO A 318 4.32 -3.42 -25.95
CA PRO A 318 5.28 -4.24 -26.68
C PRO A 318 5.83 -5.39 -25.81
N SER A 319 6.31 -6.47 -26.44
CA SER A 319 6.80 -7.67 -25.74
C SER A 319 7.89 -7.38 -24.70
N SER A 320 8.80 -6.42 -24.96
CA SER A 320 9.83 -5.99 -24.01
C SER A 320 9.23 -5.44 -22.71
N LYS A 321 8.13 -4.71 -22.82
CA LYS A 321 7.41 -4.13 -21.68
C LYS A 321 6.67 -5.21 -20.90
N LEU A 322 6.07 -6.18 -21.59
CA LEU A 322 5.41 -7.32 -20.96
C LEU A 322 6.40 -8.17 -20.15
N LEU A 323 7.58 -8.46 -20.71
CA LEU A 323 8.66 -9.16 -19.99
C LEU A 323 9.10 -8.39 -18.73
N GLN A 324 9.23 -7.06 -18.82
CA GLN A 324 9.55 -6.22 -17.68
C GLN A 324 8.45 -6.31 -16.59
N ILE A 325 7.16 -6.25 -16.97
CA ILE A 325 6.04 -6.39 -16.05
C ILE A 325 6.08 -7.77 -15.37
N CYS A 326 6.28 -8.85 -16.12
CA CYS A 326 6.39 -10.20 -15.58
C CYS A 326 7.55 -10.32 -14.55
N ASN A 327 8.71 -9.73 -14.83
CA ASN A 327 9.82 -9.70 -13.87
C ASN A 327 9.46 -8.93 -12.59
N HIS A 328 8.79 -7.79 -12.72
CA HIS A 328 8.31 -7.04 -11.55
C HIS A 328 7.28 -7.84 -10.74
N ILE A 329 6.36 -8.56 -11.39
CA ILE A 329 5.38 -9.45 -10.72
C ILE A 329 6.12 -10.48 -9.86
N LEU A 330 7.14 -11.17 -10.40
CA LEU A 330 7.92 -12.15 -9.64
C LEU A 330 8.65 -11.51 -8.45
N SER A 331 9.27 -10.35 -8.66
CA SER A 331 9.94 -9.59 -7.61
C SER A 331 8.98 -9.20 -6.48
N LEU A 332 7.79 -8.71 -6.83
CA LEU A 332 6.76 -8.34 -5.88
C LEU A 332 6.19 -9.55 -5.13
N PHE A 333 5.97 -10.67 -5.82
CA PHE A 333 5.51 -11.89 -5.18
C PHE A 333 6.50 -12.35 -4.10
N LYS A 334 7.80 -12.36 -4.41
CA LYS A 334 8.87 -12.66 -3.44
C LYS A 334 8.86 -11.69 -2.25
N LYS A 335 8.74 -10.38 -2.51
CA LYS A 335 8.64 -9.33 -1.47
C LYS A 335 7.44 -9.55 -0.54
N TYR A 336 6.32 -9.99 -1.09
CA TYR A 336 5.07 -10.17 -0.35
C TYR A 336 4.95 -11.52 0.36
N SER A 337 5.82 -12.48 0.05
CA SER A 337 5.73 -13.85 0.58
C SER A 337 5.57 -13.87 2.10
N SER A 338 4.74 -14.78 2.60
CA SER A 338 4.38 -14.89 4.01
C SER A 338 3.54 -13.74 4.59
N ASN A 339 3.14 -12.74 3.79
CA ASN A 339 2.18 -11.72 4.17
C ASN A 339 0.83 -11.92 3.45
N ASP A 340 -0.12 -12.56 4.13
CA ASP A 340 -1.44 -12.90 3.59
C ASP A 340 -2.22 -11.65 3.10
N ASP A 341 -2.02 -10.48 3.70
CA ASP A 341 -2.70 -9.24 3.31
C ASP A 341 -2.27 -8.72 1.93
N LEU A 342 -1.09 -9.14 1.45
CA LEU A 342 -0.50 -8.75 0.17
C LEU A 342 -0.52 -9.89 -0.84
N ILE A 343 -0.26 -11.13 -0.39
CA ILE A 343 -0.23 -12.31 -1.26
C ILE A 343 -1.61 -12.70 -1.78
N ILE A 344 -2.66 -12.63 -0.96
CA ILE A 344 -4.01 -12.96 -1.41
C ILE A 344 -4.42 -12.05 -2.60
N PRO A 345 -4.25 -10.71 -2.50
CA PRO A 345 -4.46 -9.81 -3.63
C PRO A 345 -3.57 -10.09 -4.84
N MET A 346 -2.29 -10.39 -4.62
CA MET A 346 -1.37 -10.78 -5.69
C MET A 346 -1.87 -12.02 -6.44
N MET A 347 -2.34 -13.05 -5.73
CA MET A 347 -2.86 -14.26 -6.37
C MET A 347 -4.18 -14.02 -7.11
N LEU A 348 -5.05 -13.14 -6.60
CA LEU A 348 -6.26 -12.70 -7.32
C LEU A 348 -5.92 -11.93 -8.60
N PHE A 349 -4.91 -11.05 -8.53
CA PHE A 349 -4.37 -10.36 -9.68
C PHE A 349 -3.84 -11.34 -10.73
N LEU A 350 -3.11 -12.38 -10.31
CA LEU A 350 -2.58 -13.41 -11.21
C LEU A 350 -3.69 -14.21 -11.90
N ASP A 351 -4.76 -14.58 -11.18
CA ASP A 351 -5.93 -15.22 -11.79
C ASP A 351 -6.50 -14.34 -12.92
N LYS A 352 -6.69 -13.04 -12.68
CA LYS A 352 -7.22 -12.11 -13.70
C LYS A 352 -6.26 -11.87 -14.87
N LEU A 353 -4.96 -11.79 -14.60
CA LEU A 353 -3.96 -11.61 -15.64
C LEU A 353 -3.89 -12.83 -16.56
N LEU A 354 -3.75 -14.02 -15.98
CA LEU A 354 -3.59 -15.26 -16.74
C LEU A 354 -4.87 -15.67 -17.49
N SER A 355 -6.05 -15.46 -16.89
CA SER A 355 -7.33 -15.74 -17.56
C SER A 355 -7.65 -14.80 -18.71
N SER A 356 -6.90 -13.70 -18.88
CA SER A 356 -7.11 -12.74 -19.97
C SER A 356 -6.31 -13.06 -21.23
N TYR A 357 -5.34 -13.98 -21.15
CA TYR A 357 -4.46 -14.39 -22.26
C TYR A 357 -3.62 -13.26 -22.89
N VAL A 358 -3.63 -12.04 -22.34
CA VAL A 358 -2.97 -10.87 -22.94
C VAL A 358 -1.44 -10.91 -22.89
N ILE A 359 -0.86 -11.83 -22.11
CA ILE A 359 0.60 -12.02 -22.01
C ILE A 359 1.07 -13.35 -22.60
N ASN A 360 0.19 -14.16 -23.20
CA ASN A 360 0.57 -15.51 -23.66
C ASN A 360 1.65 -15.50 -24.73
N ASN A 361 1.66 -14.48 -25.60
CA ASN A 361 2.69 -14.29 -26.61
C ASN A 361 4.11 -14.30 -26.02
N VAL A 362 4.34 -13.59 -24.91
CA VAL A 362 5.66 -13.58 -24.26
C VAL A 362 5.93 -14.82 -23.43
N LEU A 363 4.90 -15.54 -22.99
CA LEU A 363 5.06 -16.79 -22.24
C LEU A 363 5.39 -17.99 -23.14
N GLU A 364 4.98 -17.96 -24.41
CA GLU A 364 5.21 -19.05 -25.37
C GLU A 364 6.49 -18.85 -26.21
N GLU A 365 6.81 -17.60 -26.59
CA GLU A 365 7.90 -17.31 -27.54
C GLU A 365 9.29 -17.21 -26.90
N SER A 366 9.36 -16.98 -25.60
CA SER A 366 10.63 -16.75 -24.91
C SER A 366 10.94 -17.90 -23.97
N ASN A 367 12.23 -18.26 -23.86
CA ASN A 367 12.77 -19.25 -22.91
C ASN A 367 12.68 -18.72 -21.45
N PHE A 368 11.59 -18.04 -21.15
CA PHE A 368 11.32 -17.20 -20.01
C PHE A 368 10.60 -18.05 -18.97
N ALA A 369 11.34 -18.39 -17.91
CA ALA A 369 10.89 -19.28 -16.85
C ALA A 369 9.83 -18.65 -15.91
N PHE A 370 9.04 -17.68 -16.38
CA PHE A 370 8.08 -16.97 -15.53
C PHE A 370 7.01 -17.89 -14.95
N THR A 371 6.40 -18.73 -15.78
CA THR A 371 5.39 -19.70 -15.34
C THR A 371 5.97 -20.68 -14.32
N ASP A 372 7.17 -21.20 -14.58
CA ASP A 372 7.86 -22.14 -13.70
C ASP A 372 8.26 -21.52 -12.36
N GLU A 373 8.77 -20.29 -12.39
CA GLU A 373 9.13 -19.55 -11.18
C GLU A 373 7.89 -19.17 -10.37
N LEU A 374 6.84 -18.69 -11.05
CA LEU A 374 5.56 -18.40 -10.43
C LEU A 374 4.96 -19.65 -9.76
N PHE A 375 4.98 -20.79 -10.43
CA PHE A 375 4.53 -22.06 -9.87
C PHE A 375 5.29 -22.42 -8.59
N LYS A 376 6.63 -22.28 -8.58
CA LYS A 376 7.46 -22.54 -7.40
C LYS A 376 7.06 -21.65 -6.23
N LEU A 377 6.91 -20.34 -6.47
CA LEU A 377 6.51 -19.37 -5.45
C LEU A 377 5.13 -19.68 -4.87
N ILE A 378 4.13 -19.99 -5.71
CA ILE A 378 2.79 -20.36 -5.25
C ILE A 378 2.81 -21.67 -4.45
N LYS A 379 3.58 -22.66 -4.92
CA LYS A 379 3.74 -23.94 -4.23
C LYS A 379 4.33 -23.76 -2.84
N GLU A 380 5.36 -22.94 -2.70
CA GLU A 380 5.98 -22.61 -1.42
C GLU A 380 4.98 -21.91 -0.48
N GLU A 381 4.26 -20.93 -1.01
CA GLU A 381 3.32 -20.10 -0.26
C GLU A 381 2.06 -20.85 0.20
N LEU A 382 1.65 -21.89 -0.54
CA LEU A 382 0.51 -22.75 -0.19
C LEU A 382 0.92 -24.00 0.60
N ASN A 383 2.22 -24.29 0.71
CA ASN A 383 2.68 -25.47 1.43
C ASN A 383 2.35 -25.37 2.92
N GLY A 384 1.58 -26.33 3.45
CA GLY A 384 1.14 -26.31 4.85
C GLY A 384 0.14 -25.19 5.18
N CYS A 385 -0.34 -24.43 4.20
CA CYS A 385 -1.30 -23.35 4.40
C CYS A 385 -2.64 -23.88 4.92
N ARG A 386 -3.20 -23.19 5.93
CA ARG A 386 -4.54 -23.49 6.48
C ARG A 386 -5.58 -22.39 6.19
N ASN A 387 -5.16 -21.28 5.58
CA ASN A 387 -6.05 -20.20 5.21
C ASN A 387 -6.90 -20.62 4.00
N LEU A 388 -8.19 -20.91 4.23
CA LEU A 388 -9.10 -21.40 3.19
C LEU A 388 -9.26 -20.42 2.02
N LYS A 389 -9.24 -19.10 2.27
CA LYS A 389 -9.37 -18.09 1.20
C LYS A 389 -8.17 -18.18 0.26
N LYS A 390 -6.96 -18.22 0.83
CA LYS A 390 -5.71 -18.35 0.09
C LYS A 390 -5.61 -19.66 -0.68
N LEU A 391 -6.03 -20.78 -0.06
CA LEU A 391 -6.09 -22.08 -0.71
C LEU A 391 -7.05 -22.09 -1.92
N LYS A 392 -8.23 -21.48 -1.80
CA LYS A 392 -9.18 -21.36 -2.92
C LYS A 392 -8.59 -20.57 -4.08
N ILE A 393 -7.97 -19.43 -3.81
CA ILE A 393 -7.32 -18.64 -4.87
C ILE A 393 -6.12 -19.42 -5.46
N GLY A 394 -5.42 -20.22 -4.64
CA GLY A 394 -4.42 -21.16 -5.13
C GLY A 394 -4.95 -22.14 -6.17
N VAL A 395 -6.15 -22.70 -5.95
CA VAL A 395 -6.84 -23.53 -6.95
C VAL A 395 -7.05 -22.73 -8.24
N GLU A 396 -7.58 -21.51 -8.15
CA GLU A 396 -7.80 -20.64 -9.31
C GLU A 396 -6.53 -20.44 -10.14
N VAL A 397 -5.42 -20.06 -9.49
CA VAL A 397 -4.16 -19.81 -10.21
C VAL A 397 -3.57 -21.08 -10.79
N TYR A 398 -3.62 -22.23 -10.09
CA TYR A 398 -3.17 -23.50 -10.67
C TYR A 398 -4.02 -23.94 -11.86
N CYS A 399 -5.34 -23.67 -11.84
CA CYS A 399 -6.20 -23.87 -13.00
C CYS A 399 -5.70 -23.04 -14.19
N GLN A 400 -5.38 -21.75 -13.98
CA GLN A 400 -4.82 -20.92 -15.05
C GLN A 400 -3.48 -21.44 -15.58
N LEU A 401 -2.65 -22.05 -14.72
CA LEU A 401 -1.34 -22.59 -15.12
C LEU A 401 -1.40 -23.90 -15.94
N LEU A 402 -2.58 -24.51 -16.08
CA LEU A 402 -2.76 -25.70 -16.93
C LEU A 402 -2.59 -25.40 -18.43
N GLN A 403 -2.84 -24.15 -18.84
CA GLN A 403 -2.69 -23.75 -20.24
C GLN A 403 -1.23 -23.87 -20.73
N PHE A 404 -0.24 -23.74 -19.83
CA PHE A 404 1.18 -23.76 -20.20
C PHE A 404 1.80 -25.14 -20.03
N THR A 405 2.39 -25.68 -21.11
CA THR A 405 3.01 -27.01 -21.12
C THR A 405 4.08 -27.18 -20.04
N SER A 406 4.86 -26.12 -19.71
CA SER A 406 5.94 -26.19 -18.72
C SER A 406 5.43 -26.46 -17.29
N THR A 407 4.27 -25.93 -16.93
CA THR A 407 3.68 -26.04 -15.58
C THR A 407 2.47 -26.96 -15.50
N ARG A 408 1.96 -27.47 -16.63
CA ARG A 408 0.71 -28.23 -16.71
C ARG A 408 0.68 -29.44 -15.78
N SER A 409 1.64 -30.36 -15.93
CA SER A 409 1.68 -31.60 -15.12
C SER A 409 1.81 -31.29 -13.63
N ASP A 410 2.68 -30.34 -13.29
CA ASP A 410 2.95 -29.94 -11.91
C ASP A 410 1.74 -29.24 -11.25
N SER A 411 1.03 -28.40 -12.00
CA SER A 411 -0.20 -27.73 -11.56
C SER A 411 -1.35 -28.72 -11.40
N LEU A 412 -1.48 -29.68 -12.33
CA LEU A 412 -2.46 -30.74 -12.22
C LEU A 412 -2.23 -31.61 -10.98
N ILE A 413 -0.98 -31.98 -10.67
CA ILE A 413 -0.65 -32.70 -9.43
C ILE A 413 -1.16 -31.93 -8.21
N ARG A 414 -0.99 -30.60 -8.17
CA ARG A 414 -1.47 -29.77 -7.05
C ARG A 414 -3.00 -29.76 -6.96
N LEU A 415 -3.69 -29.61 -8.08
CA LEU A 415 -5.16 -29.63 -8.14
C LEU A 415 -5.73 -30.99 -7.68
N LEU A 416 -5.13 -32.10 -8.13
CA LEU A 416 -5.52 -33.45 -7.71
C LEU A 416 -5.27 -33.68 -6.21
N LEU A 417 -4.20 -33.11 -5.64
CA LEU A 417 -3.99 -33.15 -4.19
C LEU A 417 -5.10 -32.39 -3.44
N PHE A 418 -5.58 -31.26 -3.96
CA PHE A 418 -6.69 -30.52 -3.35
C PHE A 418 -8.01 -31.29 -3.35
N LEU A 419 -8.25 -32.18 -4.31
CA LEU A 419 -9.42 -33.08 -4.32
C LEU A 419 -9.47 -34.03 -3.11
N THR A 420 -8.34 -34.24 -2.43
CA THR A 420 -8.26 -35.08 -1.22
C THR A 420 -7.91 -34.28 0.05
N HIS A 421 -8.07 -32.95 0.00
CA HIS A 421 -7.75 -32.07 1.13
C HIS A 421 -8.67 -32.32 2.33
N PRO A 422 -8.20 -32.12 3.58
CA PRO A 422 -9.03 -32.23 4.78
C PRO A 422 -10.29 -31.35 4.76
N PHE A 423 -10.22 -30.18 4.12
CA PHE A 423 -11.35 -29.25 4.00
C PHE A 423 -12.29 -29.64 2.86
N ALA A 424 -13.49 -30.10 3.21
CA ALA A 424 -14.52 -30.52 2.26
C ALA A 424 -14.91 -29.44 1.24
N PHE A 425 -15.12 -28.20 1.70
CA PHE A 425 -15.41 -27.08 0.82
C PHE A 425 -14.29 -26.77 -0.18
N LEU A 426 -13.03 -27.07 0.17
CA LEU A 426 -11.92 -26.91 -0.76
C LEU A 426 -11.91 -28.01 -1.82
N ARG A 427 -12.20 -29.26 -1.43
CA ARG A 427 -12.32 -30.38 -2.38
C ARG A 427 -13.38 -30.10 -3.44
N LYS A 428 -14.58 -29.70 -3.01
CA LYS A 428 -15.69 -29.36 -3.92
C LYS A 428 -15.36 -28.17 -4.82
N HIS A 429 -14.67 -27.16 -4.29
CA HIS A 429 -14.24 -26.02 -5.10
C HIS A 429 -13.18 -26.44 -6.14
N ALA A 430 -12.18 -27.22 -5.74
CA ALA A 430 -11.16 -27.74 -6.65
C ALA A 430 -11.75 -28.64 -7.75
N SER A 431 -12.74 -29.49 -7.41
CA SER A 431 -13.38 -30.35 -8.41
C SER A 431 -14.15 -29.55 -9.45
N LEU A 432 -14.93 -28.55 -9.02
CA LEU A 432 -15.69 -27.68 -9.93
C LEU A 432 -14.77 -26.88 -10.83
N ARG A 433 -13.74 -26.23 -10.26
CA ARG A 433 -12.82 -25.40 -11.03
C ARG A 433 -11.96 -26.22 -11.98
N LEU A 434 -11.50 -27.42 -11.58
CA LEU A 434 -10.80 -28.33 -12.48
C LEU A 434 -11.70 -28.79 -13.62
N TYR A 435 -12.96 -29.16 -13.35
CA TYR A 435 -13.93 -29.52 -14.39
C TYR A 435 -14.11 -28.40 -15.41
N GLU A 436 -14.40 -27.19 -14.94
CA GLU A 436 -14.58 -26.01 -15.81
C GLU A 436 -13.32 -25.70 -16.63
N THR A 437 -12.14 -25.86 -16.03
CA THR A 437 -10.86 -25.59 -16.69
C THR A 437 -10.54 -26.63 -17.77
N LEU A 438 -10.80 -27.91 -17.52
CA LEU A 438 -10.63 -28.97 -18.52
C LEU A 438 -11.61 -28.79 -19.69
N MET A 439 -12.81 -28.28 -19.44
CA MET A 439 -13.76 -27.92 -20.50
C MET A 439 -13.25 -26.76 -21.34
N ILE A 440 -12.73 -25.70 -20.71
CA ILE A 440 -12.19 -24.52 -21.40
C ILE A 440 -11.01 -24.93 -22.29
N PHE A 441 -10.08 -25.75 -21.78
CA PHE A 441 -8.89 -26.20 -22.51
C PHE A 441 -9.07 -27.52 -23.27
N SER A 442 -10.32 -27.94 -23.50
CA SER A 442 -10.63 -29.25 -24.06
C SER A 442 -10.01 -29.46 -25.43
N THR A 443 -10.01 -28.42 -26.28
CA THR A 443 -9.48 -28.48 -27.64
C THR A 443 -7.95 -28.51 -27.62
N GLU A 444 -7.33 -27.63 -26.82
CA GLU A 444 -5.88 -27.55 -26.70
C GLU A 444 -5.29 -28.86 -26.17
N LEU A 445 -5.94 -29.49 -25.18
CA LEU A 445 -5.48 -30.72 -24.56
C LEU A 445 -5.65 -31.96 -25.46
N THR A 446 -6.59 -31.96 -26.39
CA THR A 446 -6.81 -33.08 -27.32
C THR A 446 -5.97 -32.92 -28.59
N GLU A 447 -5.87 -31.71 -29.13
CA GLU A 447 -5.08 -31.43 -30.34
C GLU A 447 -3.57 -31.55 -30.11
N ASP A 448 -3.07 -31.18 -28.92
CA ASP A 448 -1.65 -31.33 -28.57
C ASP A 448 -1.27 -32.78 -28.17
N GLY A 449 -2.25 -33.69 -28.16
CA GLY A 449 -2.09 -35.10 -27.84
C GLY A 449 -1.88 -35.40 -26.35
N THR A 450 -2.10 -34.42 -25.46
CA THR A 450 -2.00 -34.63 -24.00
C THR A 450 -3.08 -35.59 -23.50
N LEU A 451 -4.28 -35.54 -24.07
CA LEU A 451 -5.42 -36.40 -23.72
C LEU A 451 -6.15 -36.90 -24.98
N THR A 452 -6.73 -38.10 -24.90
CA THR A 452 -7.74 -38.53 -25.87
C THR A 452 -9.11 -37.95 -25.50
N GLU A 453 -10.04 -37.88 -26.46
CA GLU A 453 -11.43 -37.48 -26.17
C GLU A 453 -12.10 -38.39 -25.12
N GLU A 454 -11.82 -39.69 -25.19
CA GLU A 454 -12.31 -40.68 -24.21
C GLU A 454 -11.76 -40.42 -22.80
N ASP A 455 -10.47 -40.10 -22.71
CA ASP A 455 -9.81 -39.76 -21.44
C ASP A 455 -10.38 -38.47 -20.84
N LEU A 456 -10.65 -37.46 -21.67
CA LEU A 456 -11.26 -36.21 -21.24
C LEU A 456 -12.68 -36.44 -20.71
N ASP A 457 -13.54 -37.15 -21.45
CA ASP A 457 -14.91 -37.46 -21.01
C ASP A 457 -14.90 -38.23 -19.68
N ARG A 458 -14.00 -39.22 -19.56
CA ARG A 458 -13.82 -39.98 -18.34
C ARG A 458 -13.39 -39.10 -17.16
N SER A 459 -12.45 -38.19 -17.35
CA SER A 459 -12.03 -37.24 -16.31
C SER A 459 -13.16 -36.32 -15.87
N LEU A 460 -13.92 -35.77 -16.81
CA LEU A 460 -15.06 -34.90 -16.55
C LEU A 460 -16.14 -35.63 -15.76
N LYS A 461 -16.47 -36.86 -16.16
CA LYS A 461 -17.44 -37.72 -15.47
C LYS A 461 -17.04 -38.01 -14.03
N LEU A 462 -15.77 -38.39 -13.80
CA LEU A 462 -15.25 -38.64 -12.45
C LEU A 462 -15.34 -37.39 -11.56
N LEU A 463 -15.02 -36.21 -12.11
CA LEU A 463 -15.09 -34.94 -11.38
C LEU A 463 -16.53 -34.55 -11.03
N SER A 464 -17.50 -34.80 -11.92
CA SER A 464 -18.91 -34.44 -11.71
C SER A 464 -19.68 -35.43 -10.83
N GLU A 465 -19.46 -36.74 -11.00
CA GLU A 465 -20.24 -37.78 -10.31
C GLU A 465 -19.75 -38.07 -8.88
N THR A 466 -18.50 -37.74 -8.58
CA THR A 466 -17.94 -37.94 -7.23
C THR A 466 -18.45 -36.86 -6.27
N ASP A 467 -18.99 -37.26 -5.12
CA ASP A 467 -19.35 -36.33 -4.05
C ASP A 467 -18.12 -35.86 -3.26
N TRP A 468 -17.50 -34.80 -3.73
CA TRP A 468 -16.32 -34.20 -3.09
C TRP A 468 -16.62 -33.49 -1.77
N LEU A 469 -17.88 -33.19 -1.46
CA LEU A 469 -18.27 -32.42 -0.29
C LEU A 469 -18.59 -33.33 0.89
N GLU A 470 -19.54 -34.25 0.73
CA GLU A 470 -20.08 -35.03 1.87
C GLU A 470 -19.49 -36.44 1.99
N CYS A 471 -18.76 -36.93 0.96
CA CYS A 471 -18.13 -38.24 1.03
C CYS A 471 -17.15 -38.35 2.21
N LYS A 472 -17.42 -39.33 3.08
CA LYS A 472 -16.61 -39.63 4.27
C LYS A 472 -15.53 -40.69 4.00
N ASP A 473 -15.65 -41.45 2.93
CA ASP A 473 -14.69 -42.48 2.55
C ASP A 473 -13.47 -41.85 1.86
N LYS A 474 -12.42 -41.64 2.65
CA LYS A 474 -11.16 -41.05 2.16
C LYS A 474 -10.41 -41.97 1.19
N GLU A 475 -10.58 -43.29 1.28
CA GLU A 475 -9.93 -44.22 0.35
C GLU A 475 -10.62 -44.20 -1.01
N MET A 476 -11.95 -44.08 -1.04
CA MET A 476 -12.69 -43.85 -2.28
C MET A 476 -12.25 -42.55 -2.97
N LEU A 477 -12.16 -41.43 -2.23
CA LEU A 477 -11.68 -40.15 -2.79
C LEU A 477 -10.23 -40.25 -3.30
N ARG A 478 -9.36 -41.01 -2.62
CA ARG A 478 -7.98 -41.27 -3.08
C ARG A 478 -7.95 -42.12 -4.34
N SER A 479 -8.78 -43.15 -4.41
CA SER A 479 -8.91 -44.01 -5.60
C SER A 479 -9.34 -43.21 -6.83
N VAL A 480 -10.36 -42.36 -6.70
CA VAL A 480 -10.82 -41.48 -7.80
C VAL A 480 -9.70 -40.50 -8.21
N ARG A 481 -9.02 -39.88 -7.25
CA ARG A 481 -7.87 -39.01 -7.54
C ARG A 481 -6.76 -39.75 -8.29
N ASP A 482 -6.44 -40.97 -7.89
CA ASP A 482 -5.38 -41.76 -8.52
C ASP A 482 -5.77 -42.21 -9.93
N GLN A 483 -7.05 -42.49 -10.19
CA GLN A 483 -7.58 -42.70 -11.54
C GLN A 483 -7.44 -41.46 -12.41
N LEU A 484 -7.80 -40.27 -11.90
CA LEU A 484 -7.56 -39.01 -12.60
C LEU A 484 -6.05 -38.80 -12.89
N GLY A 485 -5.18 -39.10 -11.92
CA GLY A 485 -3.73 -39.05 -12.12
C GLY A 485 -3.24 -39.97 -13.24
N GLN A 486 -3.80 -41.18 -13.36
CA GLN A 486 -3.48 -42.12 -14.43
C GLN A 486 -3.95 -41.63 -15.80
N ILE A 487 -5.19 -41.13 -15.89
CA ILE A 487 -5.77 -40.59 -17.14
C ILE A 487 -4.88 -39.48 -17.69
N HIS A 488 -4.41 -38.58 -16.84
CA HIS A 488 -3.56 -37.46 -17.23
C HIS A 488 -2.05 -37.77 -17.23
N GLY A 489 -1.64 -39.03 -17.02
CA GLY A 489 -0.24 -39.45 -17.06
C GLY A 489 0.66 -38.84 -15.97
N VAL A 490 0.10 -38.33 -14.87
CA VAL A 490 0.87 -37.67 -13.80
C VAL A 490 1.16 -38.60 -12.61
N LYS A 491 2.41 -38.55 -12.10
CA LYS A 491 2.82 -39.34 -10.94
C LYS A 491 2.50 -38.59 -9.64
N LEU A 492 1.47 -39.04 -8.94
CA LEU A 492 1.08 -38.47 -7.65
C LEU A 492 2.01 -38.96 -6.51
N PRO A 493 2.32 -38.09 -5.51
CA PRO A 493 3.06 -38.51 -4.32
C PRO A 493 2.28 -39.60 -3.57
N ARG A 494 2.95 -40.72 -3.23
CA ARG A 494 2.36 -41.74 -2.35
C ARG A 494 2.10 -41.12 -0.97
N MET A 495 0.84 -40.85 -0.65
CA MET A 495 0.47 -40.39 0.69
C MET A 495 0.72 -41.54 1.68
N LYS A 496 1.44 -41.27 2.78
CA LYS A 496 1.57 -42.26 3.86
C LYS A 496 0.16 -42.61 4.40
N PRO A 497 -0.12 -43.88 4.73
CA PRO A 497 -1.37 -44.25 5.38
C PRO A 497 -1.57 -43.38 6.63
N VAL A 498 -2.77 -42.85 6.80
CA VAL A 498 -3.15 -42.15 8.03
C VAL A 498 -3.31 -43.25 9.07
N GLN A 499 -2.43 -43.28 10.08
CA GLN A 499 -2.65 -44.08 11.28
C GLN A 499 -3.76 -43.47 12.13
#